data_AF-A0A7V6CDF1-F1
#
_entry.id   AF-A0A7V6CDF1-F1
#
_cell.length_a   1.000
_cell.length_b   1.000
_cell.length_c   1.000
_cell.angle_alpha   90.00
_cell.angle_beta   90.00
_cell.angle_gamma   90.00
#
_symmetry.space_group_name_H-M   'P 1'
#
loop_
_entity.id
_entity.type
_entity.pdbx_description
1 polymer ?
#
loop_
_entity_poly.entity_id
_entity_poly.type
_entity_poly.pdbx_seq_one_letter_code
_entity_poly.pdbx_strand_id
1 'polypeptide(L)'
;MVIRLILWIIVILLVVFFVIFNVEPKVKVHLFPGITLENIPLALVIIISFILGLLSGMILFLGQLIKYQLELRKVKKQPHNKNKIDSLGGEYENKS
;
A
#
# COMPACT_ATOMS: atom_id res chain seq x y z
N MET A 1 -6.75 8.64 -25.96
CA MET A 1 -5.29 8.86 -25.90
C MET A 1 -4.96 10.33 -25.61
N VAL A 2 -5.51 11.27 -26.38
CA VAL A 2 -5.27 12.72 -26.22
C VAL A 2 -5.69 13.27 -24.84
N ILE A 3 -6.85 12.89 -24.31
CA ILE A 3 -7.30 13.33 -22.97
C ILE A 3 -6.34 12.87 -21.86
N ARG A 4 -5.82 11.64 -21.96
CA ARG A 4 -4.82 11.12 -21.01
C ARG A 4 -3.52 11.93 -21.07
N LEU A 5 -3.10 12.35 -22.27
CA LEU A 5 -1.94 13.21 -22.46
C LEU A 5 -2.16 14.60 -21.84
N ILE A 6 -3.31 15.23 -22.11
CA ILE A 6 -3.66 16.54 -21.55
C ILE A 6 -3.67 16.50 -20.02
N LEU A 7 -4.28 15.47 -19.42
CA LEU A 7 -4.28 15.27 -17.97
C LEU A 7 -2.85 15.12 -17.43
N TRP A 8 -1.99 14.37 -18.11
CA TRP A 8 -0.59 14.22 -17.71
C TRP A 8 0.17 15.55 -17.76
N ILE A 9 -0.06 16.36 -18.80
CA ILE A 9 0.55 17.71 -18.90
C ILE A 9 0.09 18.59 -17.74
N ILE A 10 -1.21 18.59 -17.42
CA ILE A 10 -1.76 19.34 -16.29
C ILE A 10 -1.12 18.90 -14.97
N VAL A 11 -1.00 17.58 -14.75
CA VAL A 11 -0.35 17.04 -13.54
C VAL A 11 1.11 17.48 -13.45
N ILE A 12 1.86 17.40 -14.55
CA ILE A 12 3.27 17.85 -14.57
C ILE A 12 3.36 19.35 -14.27
N LEU A 13 2.51 20.17 -14.88
CA LEU A 13 2.47 21.61 -14.63
C LEU A 13 2.16 21.92 -13.16
N LEU A 14 1.20 21.22 -12.56
CA LEU A 14 0.86 21.37 -11.14
C LEU A 14 2.03 20.98 -10.23
N VAL A 15 2.75 19.90 -10.55
CA VAL A 15 3.93 19.48 -9.78
C VAL A 15 5.05 20.51 -9.89
N VAL A 16 5.34 21.00 -11.10
CA VAL A 16 6.37 22.03 -11.31
C VAL A 16 6.00 23.32 -10.58
N PHE A 17 4.75 23.77 -10.71
CA PHE A 17 4.22 24.92 -9.98
C PHE A 17 4.38 24.73 -8.47
N PHE A 18 3.95 23.58 -7.94
CA PHE A 18 4.12 23.26 -6.52
C PHE A 18 5.58 23.36 -6.07
N VAL A 19 6.53 22.80 -6.83
CA VAL A 19 7.95 22.87 -6.49
C VAL A 19 8.45 24.32 -6.48
N ILE A 20 8.15 25.12 -7.50
CA ILE A 20 8.61 26.51 -7.60
C ILE A 20 8.11 27.34 -6.41
N PHE A 21 6.83 27.23 -6.06
CA PHE A 21 6.25 28.03 -4.97
C PHE A 21 6.65 27.56 -3.56
N ASN A 22 7.23 26.36 -3.44
CA ASN A 22 7.61 25.78 -2.15
C ASN A 22 9.13 25.56 -2.00
N VAL A 23 9.95 25.95 -2.99
CA VAL A 23 11.42 25.87 -2.87
C VAL A 23 12.01 27.06 -2.13
N GLU A 24 11.43 28.25 -2.30
CA GLU A 24 11.90 29.48 -1.62
C GLU A 24 11.58 29.49 -0.12
N PRO A 25 10.37 29.11 0.34
CA PRO A 25 10.08 29.03 1.76
C PRO A 25 11.00 28.02 2.44
N LYS A 26 11.79 28.50 3.40
CA LYS A 26 12.68 27.66 4.19
C LYS A 26 12.10 27.45 5.58
N VAL A 27 12.19 26.21 6.07
CA VAL A 27 11.68 25.82 7.38
C VAL A 27 12.77 25.21 8.25
N LYS A 28 12.55 25.28 9.56
CA LYS A 28 13.35 24.58 10.56
C LYS A 28 12.70 23.24 10.87
N VAL A 29 13.43 22.16 10.65
CA VAL A 29 12.95 20.79 10.88
C VAL A 29 13.59 20.26 12.16
N HIS A 30 12.75 19.91 13.13
CA HIS A 30 13.18 19.27 14.38
C HIS A 30 13.06 17.76 14.21
N LEU A 31 14.19 17.06 14.06
CA LEU A 31 14.19 15.60 13.88
C LEU A 31 14.12 14.89 15.23
N PHE A 32 14.93 15.38 16.19
CA PHE A 32 15.04 14.85 17.54
C PHE A 32 15.29 15.99 18.52
N PRO A 33 15.11 15.77 19.84
CA PRO A 33 15.54 16.75 20.84
C PRO A 33 17.01 17.15 20.63
N GLY A 34 17.26 18.45 20.45
CA GLY A 34 18.60 18.99 20.18
C GLY A 34 19.12 18.85 18.74
N ILE A 35 18.45 18.10 17.85
CA ILE A 35 18.84 17.95 16.45
C ILE A 35 17.85 18.69 15.56
N THR A 36 18.30 19.83 15.01
CA THR A 36 17.49 20.66 14.11
C THR A 36 18.22 20.93 12.82
N LEU A 37 17.52 20.72 11.70
CA LEU A 37 17.99 21.13 10.38
C LEU A 37 17.37 22.49 10.05
N GLU A 38 18.22 23.45 9.74
CA GLU A 38 17.80 24.80 9.38
C GLU A 38 17.84 24.99 7.87
N ASN A 39 17.11 25.99 7.40
CA ASN A 39 17.11 26.41 6.00
C ASN A 39 16.69 25.33 4.99
N ILE A 40 15.84 24.39 5.41
CA ILE A 40 15.36 23.31 4.54
C ILE A 40 14.21 23.81 3.68
N PRO A 41 14.25 23.67 2.34
CA PRO A 41 13.13 24.01 1.48
C PRO A 41 11.86 23.25 1.87
N LEU A 42 10.74 23.95 1.99
CA LEU A 42 9.45 23.36 2.36
C LEU A 42 9.02 22.26 1.38
N ALA A 43 9.29 22.45 0.08
CA ALA A 43 9.03 21.45 -0.95
C ALA A 43 9.69 20.11 -0.63
N LEU A 44 10.93 20.12 -0.11
CA LEU A 44 11.64 18.90 0.23
C LEU A 44 10.96 18.15 1.37
N VAL A 45 10.53 18.88 2.42
CA VAL A 45 9.81 18.30 3.56
C VAL A 45 8.51 17.65 3.08
N ILE A 46 7.72 18.36 2.27
CA ILE A 46 6.44 17.86 1.77
C ILE A 46 6.64 16.61 0.90
N ILE A 47 7.61 16.62 -0.02
CA ILE A 47 7.89 15.47 -0.90
C ILE A 47 8.29 14.25 -0.08
N ILE A 48 9.20 14.40 0.90
CA ILE A 48 9.63 13.29 1.75
C ILE A 48 8.45 12.75 2.57
N SER A 49 7.66 13.63 3.20
CA SER A 49 6.47 13.23 3.95
C SER A 49 5.44 12.50 3.09
N PHE A 50 5.22 12.96 1.85
CA PHE A 50 4.34 12.29 0.90
C PHE A 50 4.84 10.89 0.53
N ILE A 51 6.13 10.75 0.21
CA ILE A 51 6.75 9.45 -0.09
C ILE A 51 6.60 8.50 1.10
N LEU A 52 6.89 8.97 2.32
CA LEU A 52 6.73 8.17 3.53
C LEU A 52 5.28 7.72 3.75
N GLY A 53 4.32 8.60 3.51
CA GLY A 53 2.90 8.26 3.56
C GLY A 53 2.50 7.19 2.54
N LEU A 54 2.96 7.32 1.29
CA LEU A 54 2.72 6.33 0.24
C LEU A 54 3.35 4.97 0.57
N LEU A 55 4.60 4.96 1.05
CA LEU A 55 5.30 3.74 1.46
C LEU A 55 4.56 3.06 2.62
N SER A 56 4.12 3.82 3.61
CA SER A 56 3.34 3.29 4.74
C SER A 56 2.01 2.68 4.27
N GLY A 57 1.27 3.39 3.42
CA GLY A 57 0.03 2.88 2.83
C GLY A 57 0.25 1.60 2.02
N MET A 58 1.33 1.55 1.23
CA MET A 58 1.70 0.36 0.46
C MET A 58 2.02 -0.83 1.36
N ILE A 59 2.75 -0.64 2.46
CA ILE A 59 3.05 -1.70 3.43
C ILE A 59 1.76 -2.27 4.03
N LEU A 60 0.82 -1.41 4.43
CA LEU A 60 -0.48 -1.83 4.98
C LEU A 60 -1.30 -2.62 3.94
N PHE A 61 -1.35 -2.12 2.71
CA PHE A 61 -2.04 -2.79 1.61
C PHE A 61 -1.42 -4.17 1.30
N LEU A 62 -0.10 -4.27 1.29
CA LEU A 62 0.60 -5.53 1.05
C LEU A 62 0.29 -6.56 2.15
N GLY A 63 0.22 -6.11 3.41
CA GLY A 63 -0.20 -6.96 4.53
C GLY A 63 -1.61 -7.53 4.36
N GLN A 64 -2.56 -6.72 3.87
CA GLN A 64 -3.92 -7.18 3.56
C GLN A 64 -3.92 -8.18 2.40
N LEU A 65 -3.14 -7.92 1.35
CA LEU A 65 -3.04 -8.80 0.20
C LEU A 65 -2.49 -10.19 0.59
N ILE A 66 -1.49 -10.23 1.47
CA ILE A 66 -0.94 -11.50 1.99
C ILE A 66 -2.01 -12.26 2.77
N LYS A 67 -2.76 -11.61 3.67
CA LYS A 67 -3.85 -12.24 4.43
C LYS A 67 -4.91 -12.82 3.49
N TYR A 68 -5.34 -12.04 2.50
CA TYR A 68 -6.30 -12.47 1.49
C TYR A 68 -5.82 -13.72 0.73
N GLN A 69 -4.55 -13.75 0.30
CA GLN A 69 -4.00 -14.93 -0.37
C GLN A 69 -3.92 -16.17 0.54
N LEU A 70 -3.65 -16.00 1.83
CA LEU A 70 -3.67 -17.09 2.80
C LEU A 70 -5.08 -17.66 3.00
N GLU A 71 -6.10 -16.80 3.03
CA GLU A 71 -7.51 -17.22 3.12
C GLU A 71 -7.94 -18.00 1.88
N LEU A 72 -7.61 -17.52 0.68
CA LEU A 72 -7.88 -18.23 -0.58
C LEU A 72 -7.24 -19.63 -0.60
N ARG A 73 -6.01 -19.77 -0.08
CA ARG A 73 -5.34 -21.08 0.04
C ARG A 73 -6.03 -22.01 1.04
N LYS A 74 -6.59 -21.48 2.14
CA LYS A 74 -7.35 -22.27 3.12
C LYS A 74 -8.65 -22.80 2.50
N VAL A 75 -9.39 -21.96 1.77
CA VAL A 75 -10.61 -22.37 1.06
C VAL A 75 -10.32 -23.46 0.03
N LYS A 76 -9.23 -23.34 -0.75
CA LYS A 76 -8.81 -24.39 -1.70
C LYS A 76 -8.41 -25.73 -1.07
N LYS A 77 -8.06 -25.77 0.23
CA LYS A 77 -7.71 -27.03 0.93
C LYS A 77 -8.92 -27.73 1.56
N GLN A 78 -10.04 -27.04 1.77
CA GLN A 78 -11.27 -27.65 2.31
C GLN A 78 -12.00 -28.65 1.39
N PRO A 79 -11.97 -28.60 0.04
CA PRO A 79 -12.66 -29.60 -0.79
C PRO A 79 -12.07 -31.02 -0.67
N HIS A 80 -10.86 -31.18 -0.09
CA HIS A 80 -10.26 -32.50 0.09
C HIS A 80 -10.65 -33.18 1.42
N ASN A 81 -11.15 -32.43 2.40
CA ASN A 81 -11.55 -33.01 3.70
C ASN A 81 -13.01 -33.46 3.72
N LYS A 82 -13.89 -32.82 2.94
CA LYS A 82 -15.30 -33.22 2.85
C LYS A 82 -15.46 -34.61 2.21
N ASN A 83 -14.73 -34.87 1.12
CA ASN A 83 -14.77 -36.17 0.45
C ASN A 83 -14.20 -37.32 1.31
N LYS A 84 -13.27 -37.06 2.24
CA LYS A 84 -12.74 -38.09 3.15
C LYS A 84 -13.72 -38.46 4.27
N ILE A 85 -14.51 -37.49 4.75
CA ILE A 85 -15.50 -37.73 5.80
C ILE A 85 -16.71 -38.46 5.22
N ASP A 86 -17.12 -38.10 3.99
CA ASP A 86 -18.21 -38.78 3.29
C ASP A 86 -17.83 -40.22 2.88
N SER A 87 -16.56 -40.49 2.54
CA SER A 87 -16.08 -41.86 2.24
C SER A 87 -15.97 -42.73 3.49
N LEU A 88 -15.65 -42.16 4.66
CA LEU A 88 -15.61 -42.90 5.92
C LEU A 88 -17.03 -43.22 6.40
N GLY A 89 -17.98 -42.28 6.30
CA GLY A 89 -19.38 -42.50 6.68
C GLY A 89 -20.08 -43.62 5.89
N GLY A 90 -19.82 -43.70 4.57
CA GLY A 90 -20.42 -44.74 3.71
C GLY A 90 -19.85 -46.16 3.93
N GLU A 91 -18.65 -46.28 4.52
CA GLU A 91 -18.03 -47.58 4.78
C GLU A 91 -18.57 -48.24 6.06
N TYR A 92 -19.16 -47.47 6.98
CA TYR A 92 -19.82 -48.00 8.18
C TYR A 92 -21.28 -48.40 7.95
N GLU A 93 -21.98 -47.81 6.96
CA GLU A 93 -23.36 -48.21 6.61
C GLU A 93 -23.43 -49.50 5.77
N ASN A 94 -22.35 -49.88 5.06
CA ASN A 94 -22.34 -51.08 4.20
C ASN A 94 -22.01 -52.39 4.95
N LYS A 95 -21.75 -52.34 6.26
CA LYS A 95 -21.38 -53.51 7.08
C LYS A 95 -22.44 -53.98 8.09
N SER A 96 -23.67 -53.48 8.02
CA SER A 96 -24.76 -53.90 8.90
C SER A 96 -25.81 -54.75 8.19
#